data_AF-A0A928AAU1-F1
#
_entry.id   AF-A0A928AAU1-F1
#
_cell.length_a   1.000
_cell.length_b   1.000
_cell.length_c   1.000
_cell.angle_alpha   90.00
_cell.angle_beta   90.00
_cell.angle_gamma   90.00
#
_symmetry.space_group_name_H-M   'P 1'
#
loop_
_entity.id
_entity.type
_entity.pdbx_description
1 polymer ?
#
loop_
_entity_poly.entity_id
_entity_poly.type
_entity_poly.pdbx_seq_one_letter_code
_entity_poly.pdbx_strand_id
1 'polypeptide(L)'
;MSQQESGLFNKNVGDFDSFSRKEQAFLFLGQQKYTDDLLNSGSYGYHIEVIFSEFSKLDYHVPHDFVAKVIYRSDGIKNISDNELFSKNQHVLIKYFERNNFSKTNINRIKINFQKVYDSVMLSIVQKEYIWEQASSVIEEAKKLRDENKKLQKELKKANRLLKEMKLVKGSIYTDFIAILGVFSAFVFLAFGGLSIVQATYDLGGDLLVIPISKMLLISSLMLMIVLTLMYSFLYWLSKVIDREFEKHKYYILLMSVLSLIVFIVAFINNRF
;
A
#
# COMPACT_ATOMS: atom_id res chain seq x y z
N MET A 1 -18.69 52.16 20.91
CA MET A 1 -17.74 51.42 20.04
C MET A 1 -18.51 50.28 19.38
N SER A 2 -19.07 50.49 18.19
CA SER A 2 -19.79 49.44 17.47
C SER A 2 -18.80 48.47 16.84
N GLN A 3 -19.01 47.18 17.05
CA GLN A 3 -18.23 46.11 16.44
C GLN A 3 -18.31 46.23 14.90
N GLN A 4 -17.18 46.51 14.24
CA GLN A 4 -17.05 46.41 12.79
C GLN A 4 -17.19 44.93 12.40
N GLU A 5 -18.32 44.56 11.79
CA GLU A 5 -18.50 43.26 11.14
C GLU A 5 -17.38 43.07 10.10
N SER A 6 -16.68 41.95 10.15
CA SER A 6 -15.55 41.63 9.25
C SER A 6 -16.01 41.63 7.80
N GLY A 7 -15.29 42.34 6.92
CA GLY A 7 -15.59 42.35 5.50
C GLY A 7 -15.24 41.06 4.76
N LEU A 8 -15.50 41.11 3.45
CA LEU A 8 -15.28 40.07 2.46
C LEU A 8 -13.80 39.77 2.23
N PHE A 9 -12.96 40.80 2.29
CA PHE A 9 -11.52 40.67 2.06
C PHE A 9 -10.77 40.43 3.36
N ASN A 10 -9.70 39.64 3.30
CA ASN A 10 -8.89 39.30 4.46
C ASN A 10 -8.28 40.57 5.08
N LYS A 11 -8.19 40.67 6.41
CA LYS A 11 -7.56 41.83 7.09
C LYS A 11 -6.08 41.99 6.75
N ASN A 12 -5.45 40.96 6.19
CA ASN A 12 -4.03 40.91 5.82
C ASN A 12 -3.74 41.31 4.35
N VAL A 13 -4.66 41.99 3.65
CA VAL A 13 -4.40 42.49 2.29
C VAL A 13 -3.51 43.73 2.37
N GLY A 14 -2.22 43.56 2.70
CA GLY A 14 -1.17 44.58 2.65
C GLY A 14 -1.45 45.87 3.43
N ASP A 15 -0.52 46.82 3.35
CA ASP A 15 -0.81 48.21 3.74
C ASP A 15 -1.70 48.82 2.65
N PHE A 16 -2.87 49.37 3.00
CA PHE A 16 -3.84 49.88 2.03
C PHE A 16 -3.21 50.94 1.11
N ASP A 17 -2.26 51.70 1.63
CA ASP A 17 -1.56 52.76 0.91
C ASP A 17 -0.50 52.24 -0.08
N SER A 18 -0.13 50.95 0.01
CA SER A 18 0.82 50.31 -0.92
C SER A 18 0.20 49.96 -2.28
N PHE A 19 -1.13 50.00 -2.39
CA PHE A 19 -1.87 49.68 -3.61
C PHE A 19 -2.11 50.91 -4.48
N SER A 20 -2.27 50.71 -5.79
CA SER A 20 -2.69 51.79 -6.69
C SER A 20 -4.09 52.31 -6.33
N ARG A 21 -4.42 53.55 -6.70
CA ARG A 21 -5.76 54.13 -6.43
C ARG A 21 -6.92 53.26 -6.94
N LYS A 22 -6.73 52.58 -8.07
CA LYS A 22 -7.73 51.66 -8.66
C LYS A 22 -7.97 50.44 -7.77
N GLU A 23 -6.88 49.86 -7.25
CA GLU A 23 -6.90 48.70 -6.35
C GLU A 23 -7.45 49.09 -4.98
N GLN A 24 -7.07 50.26 -4.45
CA GLN A 24 -7.64 50.82 -3.22
C GLN A 24 -9.16 50.99 -3.33
N ALA A 25 -9.63 51.55 -4.45
CA ALA A 25 -11.06 51.72 -4.72
C ALA A 25 -11.79 50.37 -4.76
N PHE A 26 -11.16 49.33 -5.32
CA PHE A 26 -11.69 47.97 -5.29
C PHE A 26 -11.72 47.38 -3.88
N LEU A 27 -10.60 47.43 -3.15
CA LEU A 27 -10.47 46.86 -1.82
C LEU A 27 -11.50 47.44 -0.86
N PHE A 28 -11.74 48.74 -0.96
CA PHE A 28 -12.77 49.40 -0.16
C PHE A 28 -14.14 48.73 -0.33
N LEU A 29 -14.54 48.34 -1.54
CA LEU A 29 -15.86 47.73 -1.78
C LEU A 29 -16.11 46.43 -0.99
N GLY A 30 -15.06 45.71 -0.57
CA GLY A 30 -15.17 44.46 0.18
C GLY A 30 -14.47 44.44 1.54
N GLN A 31 -13.89 45.56 2.01
CA GLN A 31 -13.10 45.57 3.24
C GLN A 31 -13.96 45.42 4.51
N GLN A 32 -15.18 45.96 4.48
CA GLN A 32 -16.13 45.89 5.59
C GLN A 32 -17.55 46.14 5.06
N LYS A 33 -18.54 46.01 5.93
CA LYS A 33 -19.92 46.40 5.64
C LYS A 33 -20.10 47.90 5.83
N TYR A 34 -20.61 48.58 4.80
CA TYR A 34 -20.93 50.00 4.88
C TYR A 34 -22.42 50.23 5.13
N THR A 35 -22.71 51.21 5.97
CA THR A 35 -24.05 51.75 6.20
C THR A 35 -24.06 53.24 5.86
N ASP A 36 -25.26 53.79 5.61
CA ASP A 36 -25.44 55.22 5.33
C ASP A 36 -24.80 56.08 6.45
N ASP A 37 -25.04 55.72 7.71
CA ASP A 37 -24.49 56.45 8.87
C ASP A 37 -22.96 56.44 8.91
N LEU A 38 -22.36 55.31 8.54
CA LEU A 38 -20.91 55.13 8.56
C LEU A 38 -20.24 55.99 7.47
N LEU A 39 -20.82 56.07 6.27
CA LEU A 39 -20.31 56.92 5.20
C LEU A 39 -20.47 58.42 5.49
N ASN A 40 -21.53 58.80 6.22
CA ASN A 40 -21.80 60.19 6.60
C ASN A 40 -20.96 60.67 7.79
N SER A 41 -20.30 59.77 8.52
CA SER A 41 -19.45 60.12 9.67
C SER A 41 -18.19 60.93 9.33
N GLY A 42 -17.89 61.15 8.04
CA GLY A 42 -16.71 61.87 7.56
C GLY A 42 -15.41 61.06 7.59
N SER A 43 -15.37 59.93 8.32
CA SER A 43 -14.18 59.10 8.48
C SER A 43 -13.66 58.48 7.18
N TYR A 44 -14.49 58.41 6.13
CA TYR A 44 -14.16 57.77 4.85
C TYR A 44 -14.09 58.76 3.68
N GLY A 45 -14.07 60.07 3.94
CA GLY A 45 -14.12 61.11 2.91
C GLY A 45 -13.08 60.92 1.78
N TYR A 46 -11.82 60.68 2.15
CA TYR A 46 -10.75 60.39 1.18
C TYR A 46 -11.04 59.15 0.33
N HIS A 47 -11.43 58.03 0.94
CA HIS A 47 -11.72 56.79 0.21
C HIS A 47 -12.93 56.92 -0.71
N ILE A 48 -13.97 57.64 -0.27
CA ILE A 48 -15.16 57.93 -1.08
C ILE A 48 -14.78 58.78 -2.29
N GLU A 49 -13.91 59.77 -2.12
CA GLU A 49 -13.39 60.59 -3.23
C GLU A 49 -12.54 59.76 -4.20
N VAL A 50 -11.68 58.87 -3.69
CA VAL A 50 -10.91 57.93 -4.51
C VAL A 50 -11.83 57.02 -5.33
N ILE A 51 -12.87 56.45 -4.72
CA ILE A 51 -13.86 55.62 -5.42
C ILE A 51 -14.57 56.43 -6.49
N PHE A 52 -15.07 57.61 -6.14
CA PHE A 52 -15.79 58.45 -7.09
C PHE A 52 -14.90 58.84 -8.28
N SER A 53 -13.66 59.27 -8.02
CA SER A 53 -12.71 59.70 -9.05
C SER A 53 -12.25 58.55 -9.96
N GLU A 54 -12.07 57.34 -9.44
CA GLU A 54 -11.65 56.19 -10.24
C GLU A 54 -12.82 55.54 -11.00
N PHE A 55 -13.95 55.27 -10.33
CA PHE A 55 -15.09 54.59 -10.95
C PHE A 55 -15.90 55.47 -11.90
N SER A 56 -15.72 56.80 -11.89
CA SER A 56 -16.34 57.70 -12.87
C SER A 56 -15.58 57.77 -14.21
N LYS A 57 -14.37 57.19 -14.29
CA LYS A 57 -13.58 57.13 -15.52
C LYS A 57 -14.23 56.21 -16.56
N LEU A 58 -14.07 56.55 -17.83
CA LEU A 58 -14.61 55.78 -18.96
C LEU A 58 -13.94 54.41 -19.11
N ASP A 59 -12.65 54.34 -18.80
CA ASP A 59 -11.75 53.21 -18.99
C ASP A 59 -11.39 52.51 -17.67
N TYR A 60 -12.25 52.63 -16.65
CA TYR A 60 -11.99 51.94 -15.39
C TYR A 60 -11.94 50.43 -15.61
N HIS A 61 -10.81 49.87 -15.19
CA HIS A 61 -10.51 48.45 -15.22
C HIS A 61 -9.63 48.13 -14.01
N VAL A 62 -10.06 47.15 -13.22
CA VAL A 62 -9.22 46.54 -12.18
C VAL A 62 -8.50 45.37 -12.82
N PRO A 63 -7.18 45.24 -12.65
CA PRO A 63 -6.45 44.08 -13.14
C PRO A 63 -7.10 42.78 -12.65
N HIS A 64 -7.43 41.88 -13.58
CA HIS A 64 -8.08 40.60 -13.25
C HIS A 64 -7.23 39.74 -12.30
N ASP A 65 -5.90 39.80 -12.43
CA ASP A 65 -5.00 39.07 -11.55
C ASP A 65 -5.06 39.57 -10.10
N PHE A 66 -5.26 40.88 -9.91
CA PHE A 66 -5.44 41.47 -8.59
C PHE A 66 -6.74 40.99 -7.94
N VAL A 67 -7.86 41.08 -8.67
CA VAL A 67 -9.17 40.58 -8.18
C VAL A 67 -9.05 39.11 -7.80
N ALA A 68 -8.51 38.27 -8.70
CA ALA A 68 -8.30 36.86 -8.42
C ALA A 68 -7.44 36.62 -7.18
N LYS A 69 -6.29 37.31 -7.03
CA LYS A 69 -5.42 37.18 -5.84
C LYS A 69 -6.17 37.50 -4.54
N VAL A 70 -6.98 38.56 -4.53
CA VAL A 70 -7.76 38.95 -3.34
C VAL A 70 -8.78 37.88 -2.99
N ILE A 71 -9.54 37.38 -3.98
CA ILE A 71 -10.58 36.35 -3.79
C ILE A 71 -10.00 34.99 -3.39
N TYR A 72 -8.84 34.61 -3.94
CA TYR A 72 -8.21 33.34 -3.62
C TYR A 72 -7.58 33.35 -2.22
N ARG A 73 -7.10 34.51 -1.75
CA ARG A 73 -6.53 34.69 -0.41
C ARG A 73 -7.58 35.01 0.67
N SER A 74 -8.80 35.32 0.29
CA SER A 74 -9.88 35.56 1.26
C SER A 74 -10.39 34.23 1.83
N ASP A 75 -10.27 34.07 3.14
CA ASP A 75 -10.84 32.94 3.88
C ASP A 75 -12.37 33.02 4.01
N GLY A 76 -12.91 34.25 3.90
CA GLY A 76 -14.33 34.56 4.02
C GLY A 76 -15.17 34.35 2.76
N ILE A 77 -14.55 34.04 1.62
CA ILE A 77 -15.25 33.81 0.34
C ILE A 77 -15.13 32.35 -0.04
N LYS A 78 -16.21 31.61 0.20
CA LYS A 78 -16.33 30.19 -0.08
C LYS A 78 -17.28 29.92 -1.24
N ASN A 79 -18.31 30.75 -1.42
CA ASN A 79 -19.32 30.55 -2.44
C ASN A 79 -19.89 31.87 -2.98
N ILE A 80 -20.78 31.74 -3.97
CA ILE A 80 -21.48 32.85 -4.63
C ILE A 80 -22.27 33.71 -3.63
N SER A 81 -22.90 33.10 -2.61
CA SER A 81 -23.71 33.83 -1.63
C SER A 81 -22.90 34.81 -0.77
N ASP A 82 -21.59 34.60 -0.66
CA ASP A 82 -20.72 35.51 0.09
C ASP A 82 -20.60 36.89 -0.61
N ASN A 83 -20.87 36.97 -1.93
CA ASN A 83 -20.82 38.21 -2.70
C ASN A 83 -21.97 39.19 -2.40
N GLU A 84 -22.96 38.79 -1.59
CA GLU A 84 -24.06 39.67 -1.18
C GLU A 84 -23.57 40.95 -0.50
N LEU A 85 -22.50 40.86 0.30
CA LEU A 85 -21.94 42.02 0.99
C LEU A 85 -21.39 43.05 0.00
N PHE A 86 -20.72 42.60 -1.07
CA PHE A 86 -20.16 43.45 -2.11
C PHE A 86 -21.28 44.21 -2.85
N SER A 87 -22.35 43.51 -3.20
CA SER A 87 -23.53 44.10 -3.85
C SER A 87 -24.23 45.13 -2.95
N LYS A 88 -24.40 44.81 -1.65
CA LYS A 88 -24.96 45.74 -0.66
C LYS A 88 -24.11 47.01 -0.53
N ASN A 89 -22.78 46.87 -0.47
CA ASN A 89 -21.85 47.99 -0.37
C ASN A 89 -21.91 48.90 -1.61
N GLN A 90 -21.95 48.33 -2.82
CA GLN A 90 -22.12 49.09 -4.06
C GLN A 90 -23.43 49.89 -4.06
N HIS A 91 -24.53 49.29 -3.59
CA HIS A 91 -25.83 49.95 -3.53
C HIS A 91 -25.84 51.14 -2.54
N VAL A 92 -25.21 50.97 -1.36
CA VAL A 92 -25.07 52.03 -0.35
C VAL A 92 -24.23 53.20 -0.90
N LEU A 93 -23.12 52.91 -1.58
CA LEU A 93 -22.27 53.94 -2.21
C LEU A 93 -23.01 54.71 -3.32
N ILE A 94 -23.77 54.02 -4.17
CA ILE A 94 -24.59 54.67 -5.20
C ILE A 94 -25.58 55.64 -4.57
N LYS A 95 -26.31 55.22 -3.52
CA LYS A 95 -27.25 56.08 -2.79
C LYS A 95 -26.57 57.30 -2.18
N TYR A 96 -25.38 57.11 -1.62
CA TYR A 96 -24.58 58.21 -1.09
C TYR A 96 -24.23 59.23 -2.19
N PHE A 97 -23.79 58.78 -3.37
CA PHE A 97 -23.47 59.68 -4.48
C PHE A 97 -24.70 60.40 -5.05
N GLU A 98 -25.85 59.73 -5.10
CA GLU A 98 -27.11 60.34 -5.56
C GLU A 98 -27.60 61.44 -4.61
N ARG A 99 -27.44 61.27 -3.29
CA ARG A 99 -27.85 62.26 -2.28
C ARG A 99 -26.96 63.50 -2.23
N ASN A 100 -25.67 63.34 -2.52
CA ASN A 100 -24.68 64.42 -2.46
C ASN A 100 -24.56 65.23 -3.77
N ASN A 101 -25.58 65.16 -4.65
CA ASN A 101 -25.67 65.94 -5.89
C ASN A 101 -24.48 65.78 -6.86
N PHE A 102 -23.83 64.60 -6.87
CA PHE A 102 -22.82 64.30 -7.87
C PHE A 102 -23.43 64.24 -9.29
N SER A 103 -22.63 64.51 -10.33
CA SER A 103 -23.09 64.51 -11.72
C SER A 103 -23.76 63.19 -12.12
N LYS A 104 -24.98 63.26 -12.65
CA LYS A 104 -25.76 62.09 -13.11
C LYS A 104 -24.99 61.23 -14.12
N THR A 105 -24.20 61.86 -15.00
CA THR A 105 -23.34 61.16 -15.96
C THR A 105 -22.28 60.32 -15.26
N ASN A 106 -21.65 60.85 -14.21
CA ASN A 106 -20.64 60.14 -13.43
C ASN A 106 -21.26 58.98 -12.63
N ILE A 107 -22.44 59.19 -12.04
CA ILE A 107 -23.18 58.14 -11.32
C ILE A 107 -23.50 56.97 -12.25
N ASN A 108 -23.97 57.24 -13.49
CA ASN A 108 -24.21 56.18 -14.47
C ASN A 108 -22.93 55.41 -14.84
N ARG A 109 -21.79 56.09 -14.97
CA ARG A 109 -20.49 55.42 -15.21
C ARG A 109 -20.07 54.56 -14.03
N ILE A 110 -20.24 55.05 -12.80
CA ILE A 110 -19.96 54.29 -11.58
C ILE A 110 -20.82 53.02 -11.54
N LYS A 111 -22.12 53.10 -11.84
CA LYS A 111 -23.01 51.93 -11.92
C LYS A 111 -22.48 50.88 -12.90
N ILE A 112 -22.08 51.30 -14.10
CA ILE A 112 -21.52 50.40 -15.12
C ILE A 112 -20.20 49.76 -14.62
N ASN A 113 -19.30 50.55 -14.03
CA ASN A 113 -18.01 50.06 -13.59
C ASN A 113 -18.12 49.19 -12.32
N PHE A 114 -19.09 49.45 -11.44
CA PHE A 114 -19.46 48.58 -10.33
C PHE A 114 -19.95 47.22 -10.84
N GLN A 115 -20.79 47.20 -11.88
CA GLN A 115 -21.23 45.94 -12.49
C GLN A 115 -20.06 45.15 -13.06
N LYS A 116 -19.13 45.80 -13.80
CA LYS A 116 -17.93 45.12 -14.33
C LYS A 116 -17.09 44.48 -13.22
N VAL A 117 -16.88 45.18 -12.12
CA VAL A 117 -16.13 44.65 -10.98
C VAL A 117 -16.88 43.51 -10.32
N TYR A 118 -18.20 43.66 -10.14
CA TYR A 118 -19.05 42.59 -9.60
C TYR A 118 -18.93 41.32 -10.44
N ASP A 119 -19.02 41.43 -11.77
CA ASP A 119 -18.88 40.30 -12.68
C ASP A 119 -17.48 39.66 -12.58
N SER A 120 -16.42 40.47 -12.44
CA SER A 120 -15.06 39.97 -12.25
C SER A 120 -14.86 39.25 -10.91
N VAL A 121 -15.48 39.75 -9.84
CA VAL A 121 -15.46 39.10 -8.51
C VAL A 121 -16.21 37.77 -8.60
N MET A 122 -17.43 37.79 -9.14
CA MET A 122 -18.26 36.61 -9.31
C MET A 122 -17.55 35.52 -10.13
N LEU A 123 -16.91 35.90 -11.24
CA LEU A 123 -16.12 34.97 -12.04
C LEU A 123 -14.98 34.35 -11.23
N SER A 124 -14.27 35.16 -10.44
CA SER A 124 -13.16 34.68 -9.61
C SER A 124 -13.63 33.72 -8.52
N ILE A 125 -14.83 33.94 -7.96
CA ILE A 125 -15.46 33.05 -6.97
C ILE A 125 -15.79 31.71 -7.61
N VAL A 126 -16.49 31.72 -8.75
CA VAL A 126 -16.86 30.51 -9.49
C VAL A 126 -15.61 29.71 -9.88
N GLN A 127 -14.57 30.39 -10.35
CA GLN A 127 -13.29 29.74 -10.67
C GLN A 127 -12.64 29.10 -9.44
N LYS A 128 -12.61 29.80 -8.30
CA LYS A 128 -12.06 29.28 -7.05
C LYS A 128 -12.82 28.03 -6.60
N GLU A 129 -14.14 28.07 -6.64
CA GLU A 129 -15.03 26.96 -6.27
C GLU A 129 -14.78 25.74 -7.16
N TYR A 130 -14.77 25.93 -8.48
CA TYR A 130 -14.50 24.85 -9.44
C TYR A 130 -13.11 24.24 -9.25
N ILE A 131 -12.07 25.06 -9.10
CA ILE A 131 -10.70 24.57 -8.86
C ILE A 131 -10.64 23.79 -7.55
N TRP A 132 -11.31 24.27 -6.50
CA TRP A 132 -11.33 23.59 -5.21
C TRP A 132 -12.01 22.22 -5.29
N GLU A 133 -13.13 22.12 -5.99
CA GLU A 133 -13.85 20.86 -6.20
C GLU A 133 -12.97 19.85 -6.96
N GLN A 134 -12.36 20.28 -8.07
CA GLN A 134 -11.47 19.44 -8.87
C GLN A 134 -10.23 19.01 -8.06
N ALA A 135 -9.59 19.95 -7.36
CA ALA A 135 -8.43 19.64 -6.52
C ALA A 135 -8.78 18.65 -5.39
N SER A 136 -9.95 18.82 -4.78
CA SER A 136 -10.42 17.92 -3.71
C SER A 136 -10.63 16.50 -4.24
N SER A 137 -11.26 16.36 -5.41
CA SER A 137 -11.46 15.05 -6.06
C SER A 137 -10.12 14.37 -6.40
N VAL A 138 -9.17 15.11 -6.99
CA VAL A 138 -7.82 14.60 -7.29
C VAL A 138 -7.08 14.19 -6.01
N ILE A 139 -7.19 14.95 -4.92
CA ILE A 139 -6.56 14.60 -3.64
C ILE A 139 -7.16 13.32 -3.06
N GLU A 140 -8.47 13.11 -3.17
CA GLU A 140 -9.12 11.87 -2.72
C GLU A 140 -8.70 10.67 -3.55
N GLU A 141 -8.65 10.80 -4.88
CA GLU A 141 -8.18 9.74 -5.78
C GLU A 141 -6.72 9.38 -5.51
N ALA A 142 -5.85 10.40 -5.35
CA ALA A 142 -4.44 10.18 -5.01
C ALA A 142 -4.26 9.46 -3.65
N LYS A 143 -5.12 9.75 -2.66
CA LYS A 143 -5.12 9.02 -1.38
C LYS A 143 -5.52 7.55 -1.57
N LYS A 144 -6.56 7.26 -2.35
CA LYS A 144 -7.00 5.88 -2.66
C LYS A 144 -5.88 5.09 -3.35
N LEU A 145 -5.30 5.64 -4.42
CA LEU A 145 -4.19 5.02 -5.15
C LEU A 145 -2.96 4.77 -4.27
N ARG A 146 -2.64 5.71 -3.36
CA ARG A 146 -1.54 5.53 -2.41
C ARG A 146 -1.79 4.35 -1.47
N ASP A 147 -3.01 4.19 -0.99
CA ASP A 147 -3.35 3.12 -0.05
C ASP A 147 -3.45 1.75 -0.76
N GLU A 148 -3.92 1.70 -2.00
CA GLU A 148 -3.86 0.51 -2.86
C GLU A 148 -2.41 0.10 -3.16
N ASN A 149 -1.54 1.04 -3.51
CA ASN A 149 -0.11 0.77 -3.72
C ASN A 149 0.56 0.20 -2.46
N LYS A 150 0.21 0.70 -1.26
CA LYS A 150 0.71 0.14 0.00
C LYS A 150 0.24 -1.31 0.22
N LYS A 151 -1.00 -1.64 -0.16
CA LYS A 151 -1.51 -3.03 -0.09
C LYS A 151 -0.76 -3.93 -1.07
N LEU A 152 -0.65 -3.52 -2.33
CA LEU A 152 0.11 -4.24 -3.36
C LEU A 152 1.56 -4.49 -2.94
N GLN A 153 2.25 -3.49 -2.39
CA GLN A 153 3.62 -3.68 -1.88
C GLN A 153 3.71 -4.73 -0.76
N LYS A 154 2.71 -4.79 0.13
CA LYS A 154 2.66 -5.82 1.19
C LYS A 154 2.44 -7.21 0.60
N GLU A 155 1.54 -7.33 -0.37
CA GLU A 155 1.27 -8.60 -1.07
C GLU A 155 2.47 -9.08 -1.87
N LEU A 156 3.15 -8.19 -2.59
CA LEU A 156 4.37 -8.50 -3.34
C LEU A 156 5.49 -8.97 -2.39
N LYS A 157 5.64 -8.33 -1.22
CA LYS A 157 6.59 -8.80 -0.19
C LYS A 157 6.24 -10.19 0.33
N LYS A 158 4.96 -10.52 0.52
CA LYS A 158 4.51 -11.86 0.93
C LYS A 158 4.79 -12.88 -0.18
N ALA A 159 4.42 -12.57 -1.42
CA ALA A 159 4.66 -13.44 -2.57
C ALA A 159 6.16 -13.73 -2.76
N ASN A 160 7.02 -12.74 -2.60
CA ASN A 160 8.48 -12.93 -2.66
C ASN A 160 9.03 -13.81 -1.54
N ARG A 161 8.45 -13.76 -0.33
CA ARG A 161 8.83 -14.67 0.77
C ARG A 161 8.42 -16.11 0.45
N LEU A 162 7.17 -16.32 0.04
CA LEU A 162 6.67 -17.63 -0.36
C LEU A 162 7.49 -18.23 -1.52
N LEU A 163 7.87 -17.42 -2.51
CA LEU A 163 8.73 -17.86 -3.61
C LEU A 163 10.13 -18.27 -3.14
N LYS A 164 10.71 -17.58 -2.15
CA LYS A 164 12.00 -17.98 -1.55
C LYS A 164 11.89 -19.28 -0.79
N GLU A 165 10.85 -19.44 0.03
CA GLU A 165 10.57 -20.67 0.77
C GLU A 165 10.35 -21.84 -0.19
N MET A 166 9.55 -21.66 -1.25
CA MET A 166 9.36 -22.68 -2.30
C MET A 166 10.67 -23.08 -3.00
N LYS A 167 11.57 -22.12 -3.27
CA LYS A 167 12.88 -22.42 -3.88
C LYS A 167 13.75 -23.27 -2.95
N LEU A 168 13.75 -22.98 -1.65
CA LEU A 168 14.48 -23.77 -0.65
C LEU A 168 13.92 -25.19 -0.55
N VAL A 169 12.60 -25.33 -0.44
CA VAL A 169 11.92 -26.64 -0.39
C VAL A 169 12.19 -27.44 -1.66
N LYS A 170 12.11 -26.82 -2.85
CA LYS A 170 12.44 -27.48 -4.12
C LYS A 170 13.87 -28.01 -4.15
N GLY A 171 14.84 -27.24 -3.65
CA GLY A 171 16.24 -27.68 -3.56
C GLY A 171 16.44 -28.88 -2.61
N SER A 172 15.81 -28.83 -1.44
CA SER A 172 15.82 -29.94 -0.48
C SER A 172 15.24 -31.21 -1.10
N ILE A 173 14.06 -31.11 -1.70
CA ILE A 173 13.36 -32.25 -2.32
C ILE A 173 14.22 -32.94 -3.38
N TYR A 174 14.93 -32.19 -4.25
CA TYR A 174 15.83 -32.82 -5.23
C TYR A 174 16.98 -33.57 -4.57
N THR A 175 17.57 -33.00 -3.52
CA THR A 175 18.67 -33.62 -2.78
C THR A 175 18.17 -34.90 -2.10
N ASP A 176 16.99 -34.86 -1.49
CA ASP A 176 16.34 -36.00 -0.85
C ASP A 176 16.01 -37.11 -1.87
N PHE A 177 15.50 -36.73 -3.05
CA PHE A 177 15.24 -37.70 -4.14
C PHE A 177 16.52 -38.36 -4.64
N ILE A 178 17.60 -37.60 -4.85
CA ILE A 178 18.90 -38.15 -5.26
C ILE A 178 19.43 -39.11 -4.20
N ALA A 179 19.32 -38.74 -2.92
CA ALA A 179 19.73 -39.59 -1.81
C ALA A 179 18.93 -40.90 -1.78
N ILE A 180 17.60 -40.84 -1.84
CA ILE A 180 16.71 -42.02 -1.88
C ILE A 180 17.01 -42.89 -3.09
N LEU A 181 17.22 -42.30 -4.28
CA LEU A 181 17.57 -43.04 -5.49
C LEU A 181 18.91 -43.77 -5.32
N GLY A 182 19.90 -43.13 -4.71
CA GLY A 182 21.20 -43.73 -4.40
C GLY A 182 21.06 -44.92 -3.44
N VAL A 183 20.29 -44.77 -2.36
CA VAL A 183 19.98 -45.86 -1.41
C VAL A 183 19.30 -47.03 -2.13
N PHE A 184 18.29 -46.72 -2.92
CA PHE A 184 17.49 -47.72 -3.63
C PHE A 184 18.32 -48.48 -4.66
N SER A 185 19.19 -47.78 -5.40
CA SER A 185 20.11 -48.42 -6.35
C SER A 185 21.07 -49.38 -5.66
N ALA A 186 21.67 -48.99 -4.53
CA ALA A 186 22.54 -49.86 -3.76
C ALA A 186 21.78 -51.10 -3.22
N PHE A 187 20.55 -50.92 -2.76
CA PHE A 187 19.68 -52.02 -2.33
C PHE A 187 19.39 -53.01 -3.46
N VAL A 188 19.01 -52.53 -4.64
CA VAL A 188 18.72 -53.38 -5.81
C VAL A 188 19.97 -54.16 -6.24
N PHE A 189 21.15 -53.52 -6.26
CA PHE A 189 22.41 -54.22 -6.56
C PHE A 189 22.76 -55.29 -5.52
N LEU A 190 22.56 -55.00 -4.24
CA LEU A 190 22.78 -55.98 -3.17
C LEU A 190 21.80 -57.15 -3.26
N ALA A 191 20.53 -56.88 -3.55
CA ALA A 191 19.51 -57.91 -3.69
C ALA A 191 19.81 -58.85 -4.86
N PHE A 192 20.11 -58.31 -6.04
CA PHE A 192 20.48 -59.15 -7.19
C PHE A 192 21.83 -59.85 -7.01
N GLY A 193 22.84 -59.17 -6.47
CA GLY A 193 24.13 -59.79 -6.17
C GLY A 193 24.02 -60.91 -5.12
N GLY A 194 23.21 -60.70 -4.08
CA GLY A 194 22.93 -61.70 -3.06
C GLY A 194 22.20 -62.93 -3.61
N LEU A 195 21.20 -62.72 -4.48
CA LEU A 195 20.52 -63.82 -5.16
C LEU A 195 21.46 -64.63 -6.07
N SER A 196 22.37 -63.98 -6.79
CA SER A 196 23.37 -64.68 -7.62
C SER A 196 24.32 -65.55 -6.78
N ILE A 197 24.73 -65.10 -5.59
CA ILE A 197 25.56 -65.90 -4.67
C ILE A 197 24.77 -67.11 -4.14
N VAL A 198 23.51 -66.90 -3.78
CA VAL A 198 22.63 -67.97 -3.30
C VAL A 198 22.45 -69.04 -4.39
N GLN A 199 22.18 -68.63 -5.63
CA GLN A 199 22.07 -69.53 -6.78
C GLN A 199 23.37 -70.32 -7.00
N ALA A 200 24.52 -69.65 -7.06
CA ALA A 200 25.82 -70.32 -7.20
C ALA A 200 26.12 -71.33 -6.07
N THR A 201 25.68 -71.02 -4.84
CA THR A 201 25.86 -71.93 -3.69
C THR A 201 24.97 -73.17 -3.80
N TYR A 202 23.73 -73.02 -4.28
CA TYR A 202 22.84 -74.14 -4.54
C TYR A 202 23.34 -75.02 -5.69
N ASP A 203 23.84 -74.41 -6.77
CA ASP A 203 24.39 -75.14 -7.92
C ASP A 203 25.63 -75.97 -7.52
N LEU A 204 26.54 -75.40 -6.71
CA LEU A 204 27.69 -76.13 -6.16
C LEU A 204 27.31 -77.26 -5.20
N GLY A 205 26.20 -77.10 -4.46
CA GLY A 205 25.67 -78.12 -3.56
C GLY A 205 24.99 -79.30 -4.27
N GLY A 206 24.59 -79.12 -5.53
CA GLY A 206 23.98 -80.17 -6.37
C GLY A 206 24.98 -81.23 -6.84
N ASP A 207 26.25 -80.86 -7.03
CA ASP A 207 27.32 -81.78 -7.48
C ASP A 207 27.93 -82.61 -6.33
N LEU A 208 27.82 -82.15 -5.07
CA LEU A 208 28.18 -82.93 -3.89
C LEU A 208 26.98 -83.79 -3.45
N LEU A 209 26.80 -84.93 -4.12
CA LEU A 209 25.91 -86.00 -3.67
C LEU A 209 26.14 -86.30 -2.18
N VAL A 210 25.07 -86.18 -1.41
CA VAL A 210 24.92 -86.41 0.04
C VAL A 210 25.21 -85.21 0.97
N ILE A 211 24.59 -84.04 0.72
CA ILE A 211 24.28 -83.10 1.80
C ILE A 211 22.91 -83.47 2.39
N PRO A 212 22.79 -83.82 3.70
CA PRO A 212 21.51 -84.14 4.31
C PRO A 212 20.56 -82.93 4.27
N ILE A 213 19.27 -83.19 4.03
CA ILE A 213 18.18 -82.19 3.89
C ILE A 213 18.17 -81.19 5.06
N SER A 214 18.50 -81.65 6.28
CA SER A 214 18.61 -80.82 7.48
C SER A 214 19.67 -79.72 7.37
N LYS A 215 20.83 -79.99 6.74
CA LYS A 215 21.89 -79.00 6.52
C LYS A 215 21.53 -77.99 5.45
N MET A 216 20.81 -78.40 4.40
CA MET A 216 20.30 -77.48 3.38
C MET A 216 19.23 -76.52 3.94
N LEU A 217 18.32 -77.04 4.77
CA LEU A 217 17.32 -76.22 5.47
C LEU A 217 17.97 -75.21 6.43
N LEU A 218 19.02 -75.62 7.14
CA LEU A 218 19.79 -74.71 8.02
C LEU A 218 20.47 -73.58 7.24
N ILE A 219 21.11 -73.88 6.11
CA ILE A 219 21.75 -72.87 5.27
C ILE A 219 20.71 -71.90 4.67
N SER A 220 19.56 -72.41 4.23
CA SER A 220 18.47 -71.60 3.69
C SER A 220 17.85 -70.67 4.75
N SER A 221 17.61 -71.18 5.97
CA SER A 221 17.12 -70.39 7.09
C SER A 221 18.13 -69.31 7.50
N LEU A 222 19.43 -69.63 7.49
CA LEU A 222 20.50 -68.67 7.78
C LEU A 222 20.57 -67.57 6.72
N MET A 223 20.45 -67.91 5.43
CA MET A 223 20.42 -66.94 4.35
C MET A 223 19.19 -66.02 4.44
N LEU A 224 18.01 -66.58 4.73
CA LEU A 224 16.80 -65.78 4.94
C LEU A 224 16.95 -64.80 6.11
N MET A 225 17.59 -65.24 7.20
CA MET A 225 17.86 -64.40 8.37
C MET A 225 18.80 -63.24 8.04
N ILE A 226 19.88 -63.50 7.29
CA ILE A 226 20.81 -62.47 6.81
C ILE A 226 20.07 -61.45 5.91
N VAL A 227 19.23 -61.93 4.98
CA VAL A 227 18.44 -61.06 4.08
C VAL A 227 17.46 -60.19 4.88
N LEU A 228 16.76 -60.76 5.85
CA LEU A 228 15.83 -60.02 6.72
C LEU A 228 16.57 -58.95 7.55
N THR A 229 17.72 -59.28 8.15
CA THR A 229 18.53 -58.32 8.92
C THR A 229 19.04 -57.19 8.04
N LEU A 230 19.51 -57.49 6.81
CA LEU A 230 19.90 -56.47 5.85
C LEU A 230 18.72 -55.57 5.49
N MET A 231 17.55 -56.14 5.17
CA MET A 231 16.35 -55.37 4.83
C MET A 231 15.95 -54.39 5.96
N TYR A 232 15.99 -54.83 7.21
CA TYR A 232 15.71 -53.96 8.36
C TYR A 232 16.77 -52.86 8.55
N SER A 233 18.05 -53.18 8.35
CA SER A 233 19.13 -52.18 8.42
C SER A 233 19.00 -51.10 7.34
N PHE A 234 18.55 -51.48 6.14
CA PHE A 234 18.25 -50.55 5.05
C PHE A 234 17.04 -49.66 5.36
N LEU A 235 15.93 -50.22 5.86
CA LEU A 235 14.77 -49.43 6.28
C LEU A 235 15.13 -48.42 7.39
N TYR A 236 15.97 -48.84 8.34
CA TYR A 236 16.48 -47.96 9.40
C TYR A 236 17.38 -46.84 8.84
N TRP A 237 18.30 -47.17 7.94
CA TRP A 237 19.18 -46.19 7.31
C TRP A 237 18.38 -45.20 6.44
N LEU A 238 17.40 -45.68 5.68
CA LEU A 238 16.49 -44.85 4.87
C LEU A 238 15.65 -43.91 5.74
N SER A 239 15.14 -44.39 6.87
CA SER A 239 14.47 -43.55 7.87
C SER A 239 15.39 -42.45 8.41
N LYS A 240 16.68 -42.75 8.62
CA LYS A 240 17.67 -41.78 9.10
C LYS A 240 18.05 -40.75 8.02
N VAL A 241 18.13 -41.15 6.75
CA VAL A 241 18.40 -40.25 5.62
C VAL A 241 17.22 -39.30 5.37
N ILE A 242 15.99 -39.73 5.66
CA ILE A 242 14.75 -38.93 5.50
C ILE A 242 14.48 -38.05 6.74
N ASP A 243 15.39 -38.04 7.72
CA ASP A 243 15.34 -37.21 8.94
C ASP A 243 13.99 -37.25 9.67
N ARG A 244 13.41 -38.45 9.76
CA ARG A 244 12.25 -38.72 10.63
C ARG A 244 12.73 -39.54 11.82
N GLU A 245 12.69 -38.93 13.00
CA GLU A 245 13.19 -39.52 14.25
C GLU A 245 12.39 -40.78 14.65
N PHE A 246 13.04 -41.94 14.61
CA PHE A 246 12.56 -43.18 15.23
C PHE A 246 13.38 -43.49 16.48
N GLU A 247 13.33 -42.61 17.49
CA GLU A 247 14.16 -42.74 18.70
C GLU A 247 13.86 -44.00 19.54
N LYS A 248 12.68 -44.61 19.40
CA LYS A 248 12.27 -45.77 20.21
C LYS A 248 12.65 -47.15 19.64
N HIS A 249 13.17 -47.24 18.41
CA HIS A 249 13.40 -48.54 17.74
C HIS A 249 14.82 -49.08 17.83
N LYS A 250 15.80 -48.32 18.35
CA LYS A 250 17.18 -48.78 18.55
C LYS A 250 17.27 -50.07 19.37
N TYR A 251 16.51 -50.14 20.46
CA TYR A 251 16.50 -51.32 21.34
C TYR A 251 15.87 -52.54 20.69
N TYR A 252 14.84 -52.36 19.85
CA TYR A 252 14.18 -53.46 19.15
C TYR A 252 15.09 -54.08 18.07
N ILE A 253 15.85 -53.26 17.35
CA ILE A 253 16.80 -53.75 16.33
C ILE A 253 17.93 -54.54 17.00
N LEU A 254 18.50 -54.00 18.07
CA LEU A 254 19.54 -54.68 18.84
C LEU A 254 19.01 -55.98 19.46
N LEU A 255 17.81 -55.96 20.07
CA LEU A 255 17.13 -57.13 20.62
C LEU A 255 16.87 -58.21 19.55
N MET A 256 16.36 -57.82 18.37
CA MET A 256 16.08 -58.77 17.27
C MET A 256 17.35 -59.39 16.69
N SER A 257 18.44 -58.61 16.57
CA SER A 257 19.74 -59.13 16.13
C SER A 257 20.34 -60.11 17.15
N VAL A 258 20.18 -59.84 18.45
CA VAL A 258 20.66 -60.72 19.53
C VAL A 258 19.81 -61.99 19.63
N LEU A 259 18.49 -61.89 19.51
CA LEU A 259 17.59 -63.06 19.45
C LEU A 259 17.91 -63.98 18.27
N SER A 260 18.15 -63.39 17.10
CA SER A 260 18.59 -64.10 15.90
C SER A 260 19.91 -64.85 16.11
N LEU A 261 20.89 -64.23 16.79
CA LEU A 261 22.17 -64.85 17.11
C LEU A 261 22.04 -65.98 18.15
N ILE A 262 21.14 -65.84 19.14
CA ILE A 262 20.84 -66.87 20.13
C ILE A 262 20.21 -68.09 19.47
N VAL A 263 19.23 -67.91 18.58
CA VAL A 263 18.62 -69.01 17.82
C VAL A 263 19.66 -69.74 16.96
N PHE A 264 20.61 -69.00 16.38
CA PHE A 264 21.72 -69.59 15.63
C PHE A 264 22.66 -70.43 16.50
N ILE A 265 23.05 -69.94 17.68
CA ILE A 265 23.90 -70.69 18.63
C ILE A 265 23.18 -71.97 19.08
N VAL A 266 21.89 -71.88 19.39
CA VAL A 266 21.08 -73.04 19.79
C VAL A 266 20.99 -74.06 18.65
N ALA A 267 20.73 -73.61 17.42
CA ALA A 267 20.67 -74.48 16.25
C ALA A 267 22.02 -75.14 15.93
N PHE A 268 23.12 -74.41 16.11
CA PHE A 268 24.49 -74.91 15.90
C PHE A 268 24.90 -75.95 16.95
N ILE A 269 24.52 -75.73 18.22
CA ILE A 269 24.75 -76.69 19.31
C ILE A 269 23.90 -77.95 19.11
N ASN A 270 22.63 -77.79 18.69
CA ASN A 270 21.72 -78.93 18.49
C ASN A 270 22.08 -79.79 17.27
N ASN A 271 22.85 -79.26 16.32
CA ASN A 271 23.35 -79.97 15.13
C ASN A 271 24.73 -80.62 15.34
N ARG A 272 25.26 -80.60 16.58
CA ARG A 272 26.56 -81.18 16.96
C ARG A 272 26.45 -82.52 17.73
N PHE A 273 25.32 -83.22 17.57
CA PHE A 273 25.17 -84.65 17.87
C PHE A 273 24.49 -85.35 16.70
#